data_AF-A0AAI8MNV8-F1
#
_entry.id   AF-A0AAI8MNV8-F1
#
_cell.length_a   1.000
_cell.length_b   1.000
_cell.length_c   1.000
_cell.angle_alpha   90.00
_cell.angle_beta   90.00
_cell.angle_gamma   90.00
#
_symmetry.space_group_name_H-M   'P 1'
#
loop_
_entity.id
_entity.type
_entity.pdbx_description
1 polymer ?
#
loop_
_entity_poly.entity_id
_entity_poly.type
_entity_poly.pdbx_seq_one_letter_code
_entity_poly.pdbx_strand_id
1 'polypeptide(L)'
;MRMGGEPAVAEPILLGITRAAIGSDSIISAASFQETTKVLTEASIAAKQDTLDDLKENVVLGRMIPVGTGLYKNKKFNYKYDSQDERLEE
;
A
#
# COMPACT_ATOMS: atom_id res chain seq x y z
N MET A 1 -1.46 -22.24 13.24
CA MET A 1 -1.76 -23.67 13.05
C MET A 1 -1.48 -24.00 11.59
N ARG A 2 -0.56 -24.93 11.29
CA ARG A 2 -0.39 -25.45 9.91
C ARG A 2 -1.47 -26.50 9.70
N MET A 3 -2.46 -26.19 8.88
CA MET A 3 -3.45 -27.18 8.44
C MET A 3 -2.69 -28.17 7.56
N GLY A 4 -2.56 -29.43 7.95
CA GLY A 4 -1.67 -30.43 7.33
C GLY A 4 -2.07 -30.91 5.93
N GLY A 5 -2.55 -30.02 5.05
CA GLY A 5 -2.81 -30.31 3.64
C GLY A 5 -1.56 -30.17 2.77
N GLU A 6 -1.68 -30.56 1.51
CA GLU A 6 -0.61 -30.37 0.52
C GLU A 6 -0.40 -28.88 0.19
N PRO A 7 0.84 -28.43 0.01
CA PRO A 7 1.14 -27.04 -0.32
C PRO A 7 0.64 -26.70 -1.73
N ALA A 8 0.16 -25.46 -1.92
CA ALA A 8 -0.20 -24.97 -3.24
C ALA A 8 1.04 -24.91 -4.15
N VAL A 9 0.89 -25.39 -5.39
CA VAL A 9 1.90 -25.29 -6.45
C VAL A 9 1.49 -24.14 -7.37
N ALA A 10 2.44 -23.26 -7.71
CA ALA A 10 2.20 -22.12 -8.59
C ALA A 10 3.34 -21.98 -9.61
N GLU A 11 3.03 -21.39 -10.77
CA GLU A 11 3.99 -21.07 -11.83
C GLU A 11 3.97 -19.55 -12.14
N PRO A 12 5.12 -18.95 -12.49
CA PRO A 12 5.18 -17.54 -12.84
C PRO A 12 4.53 -17.29 -14.20
N ILE A 13 3.72 -16.24 -14.30
CA ILE A 13 3.07 -15.82 -15.55
C ILE A 13 3.61 -14.45 -15.98
N LEU A 14 3.96 -14.31 -17.25
CA LEU A 14 4.35 -13.02 -17.83
C LEU A 14 3.12 -12.25 -18.29
N LEU A 15 2.93 -11.05 -17.75
CA LEU A 15 1.84 -10.14 -18.10
C LEU A 15 2.40 -8.84 -18.66
N GLY A 16 1.73 -8.31 -19.70
CA GLY A 16 2.02 -6.96 -20.19
C GLY A 16 1.62 -5.89 -19.18
N ILE A 17 2.27 -4.72 -19.24
CA ILE A 17 2.07 -3.63 -18.26
C ILE A 17 0.61 -3.21 -18.11
N THR A 18 -0.17 -3.18 -19.20
CA THR A 18 -1.58 -2.79 -19.19
C THR A 18 -2.43 -3.80 -18.42
N ARG A 19 -2.23 -5.11 -18.67
CA ARG A 19 -2.94 -6.15 -17.92
C ARG A 19 -2.55 -6.16 -16.45
N ALA A 20 -1.26 -6.02 -16.17
CA ALA A 20 -0.77 -5.95 -14.79
C ALA A 20 -1.38 -4.75 -14.03
N ALA A 21 -1.50 -3.60 -14.68
CA ALA A 21 -2.08 -2.39 -14.06
C ALA A 21 -3.59 -2.50 -13.81
N ILE A 22 -4.36 -3.09 -14.75
CA ILE A 22 -5.81 -3.33 -14.56
C ILE A 22 -6.05 -4.39 -13.47
N GLY A 23 -5.15 -5.37 -13.34
CA GLY A 23 -5.21 -6.42 -12.32
C GLY A 23 -4.74 -6.01 -10.93
N SER A 24 -4.58 -4.72 -10.64
CA SER A 24 -4.19 -4.23 -9.31
C SER A 24 -5.24 -4.62 -8.25
N ASP A 25 -4.78 -4.89 -7.02
CA ASP A 25 -5.67 -5.22 -5.90
C ASP A 25 -6.54 -4.03 -5.48
N SER A 26 -6.02 -2.83 -5.66
CA SER A 26 -6.74 -1.58 -5.48
C SER A 26 -7.86 -1.38 -6.51
N ILE A 27 -9.09 -1.15 -6.03
CA ILE A 27 -10.22 -0.83 -6.92
C ILE A 27 -10.04 0.57 -7.46
N ILE A 28 -9.69 1.53 -6.58
CA ILE A 28 -9.57 2.94 -6.94
C ILE A 28 -8.41 3.12 -7.90
N SER A 29 -7.27 2.46 -7.66
CA SER A 29 -6.12 2.57 -8.56
C SER A 29 -6.38 1.89 -9.89
N ALA A 30 -6.95 0.68 -9.92
CA ALA A 30 -7.28 -0.02 -11.16
C ALA A 30 -8.27 0.78 -12.02
N ALA A 31 -9.35 1.29 -11.40
CA ALA A 31 -10.39 2.04 -12.09
C ALA A 31 -9.90 3.40 -12.62
N SER A 32 -8.88 3.99 -11.98
CA SER A 32 -8.24 5.25 -12.42
C SER A 32 -7.32 5.08 -13.64
N PHE A 33 -6.89 3.86 -13.96
CA PHE A 33 -5.98 3.61 -15.07
C PHE A 33 -6.73 3.55 -16.39
N GLN A 34 -7.55 2.51 -16.59
CA GLN A 34 -8.36 2.26 -17.79
C GLN A 34 -9.58 1.38 -17.44
N GLU A 35 -10.49 1.18 -18.41
CA GLU A 35 -11.64 0.26 -18.28
C GLU A 35 -12.52 0.48 -17.04
N THR A 36 -12.68 1.74 -16.60
CA THR A 36 -13.32 2.13 -15.33
C THR A 36 -14.67 1.45 -15.06
N THR A 37 -15.57 1.39 -16.05
CA THR A 37 -16.90 0.77 -15.89
C THR A 37 -16.79 -0.73 -15.58
N LYS A 38 -15.88 -1.43 -16.24
CA LYS A 38 -15.67 -2.86 -16.04
C LYS A 38 -15.09 -3.13 -14.66
N VAL A 39 -14.03 -2.41 -14.28
CA VAL A 39 -13.38 -2.54 -12.97
C VAL A 39 -14.37 -2.30 -11.82
N LEU A 40 -15.17 -1.23 -11.90
CA LEU A 40 -16.16 -0.93 -10.86
C LEU A 40 -17.29 -1.97 -10.80
N THR A 41 -17.71 -2.52 -11.95
CA THR A 41 -18.74 -3.55 -12.00
C THR A 41 -18.27 -4.84 -11.35
N GLU A 42 -17.07 -5.32 -11.72
CA GLU A 42 -16.48 -6.54 -11.15
C GLU A 42 -16.23 -6.39 -9.65
N ALA A 43 -15.70 -5.24 -9.21
CA ALA A 43 -15.48 -4.95 -7.79
C ALA A 43 -16.79 -4.92 -6.98
N SER A 44 -17.86 -4.36 -7.56
CA SER A 44 -19.18 -4.30 -6.91
C SER A 44 -19.80 -5.69 -6.74
N ILE A 45 -19.67 -6.55 -7.76
CA ILE A 45 -20.15 -7.94 -7.72
C ILE A 45 -19.37 -8.75 -6.68
N ALA A 46 -18.06 -8.56 -6.61
CA ALA A 46 -17.18 -9.25 -5.68
C ALA A 46 -17.24 -8.68 -4.24
N ALA A 47 -17.99 -7.60 -4.01
CA ALA A 47 -17.98 -6.82 -2.77
C ALA A 47 -16.56 -6.48 -2.29
N LYS A 48 -15.68 -6.16 -3.25
CA LYS A 48 -14.26 -5.88 -2.98
C LYS A 48 -14.14 -4.59 -2.17
N GLN A 49 -13.18 -4.56 -1.24
CA GLN A 49 -12.86 -3.38 -0.44
C GLN A 49 -11.42 -2.96 -0.69
N ASP A 50 -11.20 -1.65 -0.62
CA ASP A 50 -9.90 -1.03 -0.85
C ASP A 50 -9.26 -0.69 0.50
N THR A 51 -8.05 -1.20 0.77
CA THR A 51 -7.36 -1.00 2.04
C THR A 51 -6.56 0.30 2.08
N LEU A 52 -6.37 0.98 0.94
CA LEU A 52 -5.65 2.25 0.83
C LEU A 52 -4.18 2.15 1.23
N ASP A 53 -3.55 1.01 0.98
CA ASP A 53 -2.15 0.77 1.30
C ASP A 53 -1.19 1.26 0.20
N ASP A 54 -1.71 1.59 -0.98
CA ASP A 54 -0.94 1.97 -2.15
C ASP A 54 -0.88 3.49 -2.38
N LEU A 55 0.01 3.88 -3.28
CA LEU A 55 0.24 5.28 -3.61
C LEU A 55 -1.00 5.94 -4.25
N LYS A 56 -1.56 5.31 -5.28
CA LYS A 56 -2.56 5.96 -6.14
C LYS A 56 -3.89 6.20 -5.45
N GLU A 57 -4.39 5.29 -4.61
CA GLU A 57 -5.66 5.55 -3.91
C GLU A 57 -5.54 6.76 -2.99
N ASN A 58 -4.43 6.83 -2.24
CA ASN A 58 -4.21 7.95 -1.32
C ASN A 58 -4.07 9.28 -2.07
N VAL A 59 -3.45 9.29 -3.26
CA VAL A 59 -3.41 10.48 -4.12
C VAL A 59 -4.80 10.89 -4.58
N VAL A 60 -5.61 9.95 -5.10
CA VAL A 60 -6.97 10.25 -5.58
C VAL A 60 -7.87 10.79 -4.46
N LEU A 61 -7.73 10.24 -3.25
CA LEU A 61 -8.50 10.66 -2.07
C LEU A 61 -7.94 11.91 -1.38
N GLY A 62 -6.80 12.45 -1.80
CA GLY A 62 -6.14 13.59 -1.15
C GLY A 62 -5.60 13.29 0.24
N ARG A 63 -5.25 12.02 0.53
CA ARG A 63 -4.62 11.57 1.78
C ARG A 63 -3.10 11.62 1.67
N MET A 64 -2.43 11.62 2.82
CA MET A 64 -0.97 11.45 2.88
C MET A 64 -0.58 10.08 2.28
N ILE A 65 0.28 10.09 1.27
CA ILE A 65 0.75 8.90 0.57
C ILE A 65 1.66 8.02 1.44
N PRO A 66 1.65 6.69 1.29
CA PRO A 66 2.42 5.74 2.11
C PRO A 66 3.89 5.63 1.69
N VAL A 67 4.51 6.73 1.28
CA VAL A 67 5.92 6.80 0.87
C VAL A 67 6.57 8.05 1.45
N GLY A 68 7.91 8.06 1.53
CA GLY A 68 8.66 9.20 2.05
C GLY A 68 8.25 9.56 3.48
N THR A 69 7.83 10.81 3.70
CA THR A 69 7.39 11.30 5.02
C THR A 69 6.16 10.56 5.55
N GLY A 70 5.32 10.00 4.67
CA GLY A 70 4.12 9.26 5.06
C GLY A 70 4.40 7.93 5.76
N LEU A 71 5.59 7.34 5.56
CA LEU A 71 6.02 6.12 6.26
C LEU A 71 6.20 6.34 7.77
N TYR A 72 6.39 7.58 8.20
CA TYR A 72 6.66 7.94 9.59
C TYR A 72 5.43 8.43 10.34
N LYS A 73 4.25 8.47 9.71
CA LYS A 73 3.00 9.00 10.29
C LYS A 73 2.68 8.41 11.67
N ASN A 74 3.02 7.13 11.89
CA ASN A 74 2.78 6.42 13.15
C ASN A 74 4.07 6.11 13.94
N LYS A 75 5.24 6.57 13.49
CA LYS A 75 6.50 6.38 14.20
C LYS A 75 6.73 7.54 15.16
N LYS A 76 6.57 7.28 16.46
CA LYS A 76 7.06 8.19 17.50
C LYS A 76 8.59 8.14 17.47
N PHE A 77 9.22 9.22 17.02
CA PHE A 77 10.66 9.38 17.15
C PHE A 77 10.97 9.61 18.63
N ASN A 78 11.53 8.61 19.29
CA ASN A 78 12.10 8.79 20.62
C ASN A 78 13.42 9.53 20.46
N TYR A 79 13.37 10.86 20.51
CA TYR A 79 14.57 11.69 20.52
C TYR A 79 15.24 11.52 21.89
N LYS A 80 16.39 10.84 21.93
CA LYS A 80 17.27 10.89 23.10
C LYS A 80 18.01 12.22 23.04
N TYR A 81 17.61 13.17 23.88
CA TYR A 81 18.46 14.31 24.18
C TYR A 81 19.66 13.79 24.97
N ASP A 82 20.86 13.85 24.39
CA ASP A 82 22.10 13.66 25.12
C ASP A 82 22.43 14.99 25.80
N SER A 83 22.24 15.05 27.11
CA SER A 83 22.61 16.20 27.93
C SER A 83 24.10 16.05 28.26
N GLN A 84 24.95 16.41 27.30
CA GLN A 84 26.40 16.51 27.46
C GLN A 84 26.84 17.95 27.16
N ASP A 85 26.29 18.93 27.87
CA ASP A 85 26.73 20.33 27.81
C ASP A 85 26.62 20.99 29.20
N GLU A 86 27.08 20.29 30.24
CA GLU A 86 27.10 20.84 31.62
C GLU A 86 28.50 20.98 32.23
N ARG A 87 29.60 20.86 31.48
CA ARG A 87 30.96 21.12 32.05
C ARG A 87 31.93 21.76 31.06
N LEU A 88 31.80 23.07 30.87
CA LEU A 88 32.92 23.96 30.53
C LEU A 88 32.76 25.30 31.28
N GLU A 89 32.67 25.24 32.61
CA GLU A 89 33.04 26.36 33.49
C GLU A 89 33.89 25.80 34.65
N GLU A 90 35.21 25.77 34.43
CA GLU A 90 36.26 26.12 35.41
C GLU A 90 37.60 26.30 34.68
#